data_AF-A0A7I7P645-F1
#
_entry.id   AF-A0A7I7P645-F1
#
_cell.length_a   1.000
_cell.length_b   1.000
_cell.length_c   1.000
_cell.angle_alpha   90.00
_cell.angle_beta   90.00
_cell.angle_gamma   90.00
#
_symmetry.space_group_name_H-M   'P 1'
#
loop_
_entity.id
_entity.type
_entity.pdbx_description
1 polymer ?
#
loop_
_entity_poly.entity_id
_entity_poly.type
_entity_poly.pdbx_seq_one_letter_code
_entity_poly.pdbx_strand_id
1 'polypeptide(L)'
;MRIGQGLAASRVRYARALRERLPRVAEVFAAGDIDFRMVATLVFRTDLITDPEVVAAVDARLAAQVGRWPSLTPARLAARVDKVVAGADADAVRRRRDRAAGREVWIGEMGEGLARIEGVVCSPDAAALDNRLDVLAGTVCAHDPRSRV
;
A
#
# COMPACT_ATOMS: atom_id res chain seq x y z
N MET A 1 -7.05 -8.57 -23.79
CA MET A 1 -7.11 -7.74 -22.57
C MET A 1 -6.66 -6.33 -22.94
N ARG A 2 -7.54 -5.31 -22.88
CA ARG A 2 -7.17 -3.88 -23.05
C ARG A 2 -7.12 -3.25 -21.66
N ILE A 3 -5.97 -2.73 -21.26
CA ILE A 3 -5.79 -1.98 -20.00
C ILE A 3 -5.44 -0.52 -20.31
N GLY A 4 -5.89 0.42 -19.49
CA GLY A 4 -5.53 1.83 -19.62
C GLY A 4 -4.03 2.07 -19.42
N GLN A 5 -3.48 3.14 -20.01
CA GLN A 5 -2.05 3.48 -19.91
C GLN A 5 -1.60 3.70 -18.45
N GLY A 6 -2.44 4.35 -17.63
CA GLY A 6 -2.18 4.55 -16.20
C GLY A 6 -2.06 3.22 -15.44
N LEU A 7 -3.04 2.33 -15.61
CA LEU A 7 -3.01 0.97 -15.07
C LEU A 7 -1.83 0.13 -15.56
N ALA A 8 -1.45 0.25 -16.84
CA ALA A 8 -0.27 -0.45 -17.37
C ALA A 8 1.01 0.04 -16.68
N ALA A 9 1.18 1.36 -16.54
CA ALA A 9 2.33 1.95 -15.87
C ALA A 9 2.38 1.57 -14.37
N SER A 10 1.24 1.54 -13.67
CA SER A 10 1.20 1.11 -12.27
C SER A 10 1.60 -0.37 -12.12
N ARG A 11 1.10 -1.26 -12.97
CA ARG A 11 1.47 -2.68 -12.99
C ARG A 11 2.96 -2.89 -13.24
N VAL A 12 3.54 -2.16 -14.20
CA VAL A 12 4.98 -2.23 -14.47
C VAL A 12 5.80 -1.76 -13.26
N ARG A 13 5.36 -0.71 -12.55
CA ARG A 13 6.01 -0.26 -11.32
C ARG A 13 6.05 -1.35 -10.25
N TYR A 14 4.90 -2.00 -9.97
CA TYR A 14 4.85 -3.08 -8.99
C TYR A 14 5.65 -4.31 -9.43
N ALA A 15 5.57 -4.68 -10.72
CA ALA A 15 6.37 -5.78 -11.27
C ALA A 15 7.87 -5.51 -11.13
N ARG A 16 8.30 -4.26 -11.37
CA ARG A 16 9.69 -3.83 -11.17
C ARG A 16 10.10 -3.93 -9.71
N ALA A 17 9.29 -3.42 -8.78
CA ALA A 17 9.57 -3.50 -7.35
C ALA A 17 9.68 -4.95 -6.86
N LEU A 18 8.78 -5.83 -7.32
CA LEU A 18 8.84 -7.27 -7.03
C LEU A 18 10.11 -7.91 -7.60
N ARG A 19 10.50 -7.58 -8.83
CA ARG A 19 11.68 -8.16 -9.47
C ARG A 19 12.99 -7.67 -8.86
N GLU A 20 13.09 -6.38 -8.57
CA GLU A 20 14.36 -5.73 -8.21
C GLU A 20 14.58 -5.66 -6.69
N ARG A 21 13.51 -5.63 -5.89
CA ARG A 21 13.60 -5.37 -4.44
C ARG A 21 12.97 -6.45 -3.59
N LEU A 22 11.86 -7.04 -4.02
CA LEU A 22 11.12 -8.04 -3.25
C LEU A 22 10.93 -9.38 -4.00
N PRO A 23 12.02 -10.02 -4.47
CA PRO A 23 11.92 -11.22 -5.30
C PRO A 23 11.27 -12.41 -4.58
N ARG A 24 11.45 -12.57 -3.27
CA ARG A 24 10.84 -13.68 -2.53
C ARG A 24 9.35 -13.44 -2.30
N VAL A 25 8.92 -12.20 -2.07
CA VAL A 25 7.49 -11.87 -2.08
C VAL A 25 6.90 -12.10 -3.47
N ALA A 26 7.65 -11.89 -4.55
CA ALA A 26 7.20 -12.19 -5.90
C ALA A 26 6.91 -13.68 -6.11
N GLU A 27 7.72 -14.58 -5.53
CA GLU A 27 7.48 -16.03 -5.54
C GLU A 27 6.16 -16.38 -4.84
N VAL A 28 5.93 -15.81 -3.65
CA VAL A 28 4.69 -16.02 -2.87
C VAL A 28 3.46 -15.49 -3.63
N PHE A 29 3.61 -14.35 -4.31
CA PHE A 29 2.55 -13.81 -5.18
C PHE A 29 2.28 -14.71 -6.38
N ALA A 30 3.34 -15.22 -7.03
CA ALA A 30 3.22 -16.13 -8.17
C ALA A 30 2.59 -17.48 -7.78
N ALA A 31 2.81 -17.94 -6.55
CA ALA A 31 2.16 -19.12 -5.98
C ALA A 31 0.66 -18.91 -5.68
N GLY A 32 0.18 -17.66 -5.67
CA GLY A 32 -1.21 -17.32 -5.37
C GLY A 32 -1.53 -17.24 -3.88
N ASP A 33 -0.52 -17.29 -3.01
CA ASP A 33 -0.69 -17.23 -1.54
C ASP A 33 -1.08 -15.83 -1.04
N ILE A 34 -0.84 -14.80 -1.84
CA ILE A 34 -1.21 -13.41 -1.55
C ILE A 34 -1.87 -12.76 -2.76
N ASP A 35 -2.79 -11.83 -2.52
CA ASP A 35 -3.44 -11.06 -3.57
C ASP A 35 -2.62 -9.81 -3.97
N PHE A 36 -3.01 -9.18 -5.08
CA PHE A 36 -2.35 -7.96 -5.55
C PHE A 36 -2.49 -6.78 -4.57
N ARG A 37 -3.57 -6.75 -3.78
CA ARG A 37 -3.77 -5.73 -2.74
C ARG A 37 -2.68 -5.82 -1.69
N MET A 38 -2.36 -7.03 -1.23
CA MET A 38 -1.26 -7.30 -0.30
C MET A 38 0.07 -6.92 -0.90
N VAL A 39 0.35 -7.33 -2.14
CA VAL A 39 1.58 -6.93 -2.88
C VAL A 39 1.77 -5.42 -2.89
N ALA A 40 0.73 -4.68 -3.28
CA ALA A 40 0.81 -3.24 -3.37
C ALA A 40 1.10 -2.58 -2.01
N THR A 41 0.50 -3.08 -0.92
CA THR A 41 0.83 -2.63 0.44
C THR A 41 2.28 -2.98 0.81
N LEU A 42 2.74 -4.21 0.54
CA LEU A 42 4.11 -4.63 0.87
C LEU A 42 5.14 -3.74 0.17
N VAL A 43 5.00 -3.53 -1.15
CA VAL A 43 5.87 -2.66 -1.95
C VAL A 43 5.89 -1.23 -1.39
N PHE A 44 4.72 -0.67 -1.09
CA PHE A 44 4.65 0.69 -0.55
C PHE A 44 5.31 0.81 0.83
N ARG A 45 5.11 -0.18 1.71
CA ARG A 45 5.63 -0.13 3.08
C ARG A 45 7.13 -0.35 3.15
N THR A 46 7.73 -1.03 2.18
CA THR A 46 9.19 -1.24 2.12
C THR A 46 9.91 -0.17 1.30
N ASP A 47 9.20 0.77 0.67
CA ASP A 47 9.81 1.71 -0.28
C ASP A 47 10.84 2.66 0.32
N LEU A 48 10.79 2.87 1.64
CA LEU A 48 11.67 3.80 2.36
C LEU A 48 12.93 3.13 2.96
N ILE A 49 13.10 1.84 2.74
CA ILE A 49 14.33 1.13 3.06
C ILE A 49 15.32 1.39 1.93
N THR A 50 16.41 2.09 2.25
CA THR A 50 17.45 2.47 1.30
C THR A 50 18.61 1.48 1.26
N ASP A 51 18.84 0.75 2.35
CA ASP A 51 19.89 -0.26 2.44
C ASP A 51 19.45 -1.56 1.74
N PRO A 52 20.13 -2.01 0.67
CA PRO A 52 19.79 -3.23 -0.06
C PRO A 52 19.79 -4.50 0.81
N GLU A 53 20.69 -4.61 1.79
CA GLU A 53 20.77 -5.78 2.68
C GLU A 53 19.56 -5.83 3.62
N VAL A 54 19.13 -4.67 4.11
CA VAL A 54 17.90 -4.56 4.91
C VAL A 54 16.69 -4.90 4.06
N VAL A 55 16.62 -4.43 2.81
CA VAL A 55 15.53 -4.79 1.88
C VAL A 55 15.47 -6.30 1.69
N ALA A 56 16.61 -6.96 1.45
CA ALA A 56 16.67 -8.40 1.25
C ALA A 56 16.24 -9.19 2.52
N ALA A 57 16.65 -8.73 3.70
CA ALA A 57 16.24 -9.34 4.97
C ALA A 57 14.73 -9.18 5.22
N VAL A 58 14.18 -8.00 4.93
CA VAL A 58 12.74 -7.72 5.03
C VAL A 58 11.95 -8.54 4.03
N ASP A 59 12.39 -8.63 2.77
CA ASP A 59 11.77 -9.46 1.73
C ASP A 59 11.68 -10.93 2.17
N ALA A 60 12.80 -11.50 2.63
CA ALA A 60 12.82 -12.87 3.16
C ALA A 60 11.85 -13.09 4.32
N ARG A 61 11.79 -12.13 5.26
CA ARG A 61 10.91 -12.22 6.42
C ARG A 61 9.44 -12.07 6.05
N LEU A 62 9.12 -11.17 5.12
CA LEU A 62 7.76 -10.98 4.62
C LEU A 62 7.31 -12.23 3.87
N ALA A 63 8.08 -12.70 2.89
CA ALA A 63 7.77 -13.90 2.12
C ALA A 63 7.49 -15.11 3.02
N ALA A 64 8.28 -15.30 4.08
CA ALA A 64 8.08 -16.38 5.02
C ALA A 64 6.76 -16.27 5.82
N GLN A 65 6.17 -15.08 6.00
CA GLN A 65 5.07 -14.86 6.95
C GLN A 65 3.73 -14.50 6.29
N VAL A 66 3.75 -13.79 5.15
CA VAL A 66 2.56 -13.12 4.61
C VAL A 66 1.45 -14.09 4.19
N GLY A 67 1.80 -15.25 3.64
CA GLY A 67 0.82 -16.28 3.27
C GLY A 67 0.10 -16.91 4.47
N ARG A 68 0.60 -16.71 5.69
CA ARG A 68 -0.03 -17.19 6.94
C ARG A 68 -0.83 -16.11 7.66
N TRP A 69 -0.86 -14.89 7.15
CA TRP A 69 -1.65 -13.83 7.78
C TRP A 69 -3.13 -14.04 7.47
N PRO A 70 -4.02 -13.87 8.46
CA PRO A 70 -5.45 -13.92 8.19
C PRO A 70 -5.85 -12.76 7.27
N SER A 71 -7.10 -12.74 6.81
CA SER A 71 -7.62 -11.57 6.11
C SER A 71 -7.54 -10.33 7.02
N LEU A 72 -6.66 -9.40 6.64
CA LEU A 72 -6.42 -8.16 7.36
C LEU A 72 -7.04 -6.99 6.60
N THR A 73 -7.66 -6.08 7.37
CA THR A 73 -8.00 -4.74 6.87
C THR A 73 -6.72 -4.04 6.37
N PRO A 74 -6.81 -3.12 5.41
CA PRO A 74 -5.63 -2.41 4.89
C PRO A 74 -4.77 -1.77 6.00
N ALA A 75 -5.41 -1.13 6.98
CA ALA A 75 -4.71 -0.51 8.11
C ALA A 75 -3.95 -1.54 8.98
N ARG A 76 -4.56 -2.70 9.28
CA ARG A 76 -3.92 -3.76 10.06
C ARG A 76 -2.78 -4.42 9.29
N LEU A 77 -2.95 -4.61 7.98
CA LEU A 77 -1.89 -5.11 7.11
C LEU A 77 -0.69 -4.16 7.13
N ALA A 78 -0.92 -2.87 6.88
CA ALA A 78 0.12 -1.85 6.91
C ALA A 78 0.85 -1.85 8.28
N ALA A 79 0.12 -1.79 9.38
CA ALA A 79 0.72 -1.81 10.72
C ALA A 79 1.53 -3.08 11.01
N ARG A 80 1.15 -4.23 10.45
CA ARG A 80 1.88 -5.48 10.61
C ARG A 80 3.18 -5.49 9.80
N VAL A 81 3.16 -5.00 8.57
CA VAL A 81 4.37 -4.83 7.75
C VAL A 81 5.33 -3.85 8.42
N ASP A 82 4.81 -2.80 9.06
CA ASP A 82 5.62 -1.80 9.74
C ASP A 82 6.41 -2.36 10.90
N LYS A 83 5.82 -3.32 11.62
CA LYS A 83 6.53 -4.04 12.68
C LYS A 83 7.67 -4.88 12.13
N VAL A 84 7.49 -5.46 10.94
CA VAL A 84 8.55 -6.21 10.26
C VAL A 84 9.68 -5.27 9.84
N VAL A 85 9.34 -4.14 9.21
CA VAL A 85 10.31 -3.13 8.78
C VAL A 85 11.05 -2.52 9.97
N ALA A 86 10.34 -2.10 11.02
CA ALA A 86 10.94 -1.53 12.24
C ALA A 86 11.93 -2.47 12.92
N GLY A 87 11.67 -3.79 12.87
CA GLY A 87 12.55 -4.80 13.43
C GLY A 87 13.85 -5.01 12.64
N ALA A 88 13.88 -4.61 11.37
CA ALA A 88 15.06 -4.71 10.51
C ALA A 88 15.81 -3.37 10.37
N ASP A 89 15.08 -2.26 10.33
CA ASP A 89 15.60 -0.90 10.28
C ASP A 89 14.64 0.04 11.03
N ALA A 90 14.99 0.35 12.27
CA ALA A 90 14.24 1.29 13.11
C ALA A 90 14.20 2.70 12.50
N ASP A 91 15.21 3.06 11.71
CA ASP A 91 15.31 4.36 11.05
C ASP A 91 14.51 4.42 9.75
N ALA A 92 14.18 3.32 9.09
CA ALA A 92 13.22 3.31 7.97
C ALA A 92 11.83 3.81 8.41
N VAL A 93 11.39 3.40 9.60
CA VAL A 93 10.13 3.89 10.18
C VAL A 93 10.25 5.36 10.61
N ARG A 94 11.43 5.79 11.07
CA ARG A 94 11.71 7.19 11.42
C ARG A 94 11.72 8.08 10.19
N ARG A 95 12.46 7.72 9.14
CA ARG A 95 12.44 8.37 7.81
C ARG A 95 11.03 8.43 7.25
N ARG A 96 10.19 7.41 7.49
CA ARG A 96 8.77 7.47 7.13
C ARG A 96 7.98 8.49 7.95
N ARG A 97 8.19 8.60 9.26
CA ARG A 97 7.56 9.63 10.10
C ARG A 97 8.03 11.03 9.71
N ASP A 98 9.31 11.17 9.37
CA ASP A 98 9.91 12.44 8.95
C ASP A 98 9.43 12.83 7.54
N ARG A 99 9.32 11.87 6.62
CA ARG A 99 8.73 12.07 5.29
C ARG A 99 7.21 12.23 5.36
N ALA A 100 6.53 11.64 6.34
CA ALA A 100 5.14 11.95 6.66
C ALA A 100 4.95 13.38 7.19
N ALA A 101 5.97 13.99 7.81
CA ALA A 101 5.97 15.43 8.06
C ALA A 101 6.02 16.22 6.73
N GLY A 102 6.63 15.64 5.70
CA GLY A 102 6.49 15.99 4.28
C GLY A 102 5.20 15.42 3.67
N ARG A 103 4.06 15.82 4.22
CA ARG A 103 2.69 15.62 3.70
C ARG A 103 2.65 15.20 2.23
N GLU A 104 2.23 13.97 1.96
CA GLU A 104 2.16 13.42 0.61
C GLU A 104 0.89 12.61 0.44
N VAL A 105 0.22 12.82 -0.69
CA VAL A 105 -0.94 12.03 -1.13
C VAL A 105 -0.61 11.45 -2.48
N TRP A 106 -0.63 10.12 -2.54
CA TRP A 106 -0.46 9.36 -3.76
C TRP A 106 -1.83 8.82 -4.21
N ILE A 107 -2.13 9.04 -5.48
CA ILE A 107 -3.31 8.50 -6.13
C ILE A 107 -2.84 7.69 -7.33
N GLY A 108 -3.16 6.40 -7.35
CA GLY A 108 -2.82 5.51 -8.45
C GLY A 108 -3.99 4.64 -8.86
N GLU A 109 -4.17 4.46 -10.18
CA GLU A 109 -5.19 3.55 -10.71
C GLU A 109 -4.95 2.11 -10.25
N MET A 110 -6.02 1.46 -9.79
CA MET A 110 -6.09 0.02 -9.54
C MET A 110 -6.78 -0.77 -10.67
N GLY A 111 -7.45 -0.07 -11.59
CA GLY A 111 -8.22 -0.68 -12.68
C GLY A 111 -9.71 -0.80 -12.34
N GLU A 112 -10.52 -1.23 -13.32
CA GLU A 112 -12.00 -1.33 -13.19
C GLU A 112 -12.70 -0.02 -12.81
N GLY A 113 -12.13 1.12 -13.22
CA GLY A 113 -12.62 2.44 -12.83
C GLY A 113 -12.29 2.83 -11.37
N LEU A 114 -11.47 2.04 -10.68
CA LEU A 114 -11.05 2.28 -9.31
C LEU A 114 -9.63 2.84 -9.24
N ALA A 115 -9.43 3.78 -8.33
CA ALA A 115 -8.12 4.30 -7.96
C ALA A 115 -7.90 4.10 -6.45
N ARG A 116 -6.65 3.83 -6.08
CA ARG A 116 -6.20 3.79 -4.70
C ARG A 116 -5.63 5.16 -4.34
N ILE A 117 -6.18 5.75 -3.30
CA ILE A 117 -5.65 6.93 -2.64
C ILE A 117 -4.97 6.47 -1.36
N GLU A 118 -3.68 6.75 -1.23
CA GLU A 118 -2.92 6.52 0.00
C GLU A 118 -2.06 7.75 0.28
N GLY A 119 -1.93 8.14 1.54
CA GLY A 119 -1.16 9.32 1.88
C GLY A 119 -0.99 9.50 3.36
N VAL A 120 -0.14 10.45 3.74
CA VAL A 120 0.00 10.90 5.12
C VAL A 120 -0.17 12.40 5.16
N VAL A 121 -1.13 12.86 5.96
CA VAL A 121 -1.46 14.27 6.18
C VAL A 121 -1.54 14.55 7.68
N CYS A 122 -1.53 15.83 8.09
CA CYS A 122 -1.69 16.20 9.50
C CYS A 122 -3.07 15.77 10.02
N SER A 123 -3.18 15.45 11.31
CA SER A 123 -4.45 14.98 11.91
C SER A 123 -5.64 15.94 11.66
N PRO A 124 -5.49 17.27 11.79
CA PRO A 124 -6.58 18.19 11.42
C PRO A 124 -6.95 18.14 9.94
N ASP A 125 -5.97 18.00 9.05
CA ASP A 125 -6.19 17.89 7.60
C ASP A 125 -6.83 16.55 7.23
N ALA A 126 -6.50 15.47 7.94
CA ALA A 126 -7.16 14.17 7.78
C ALA A 126 -8.64 14.27 8.14
N ALA A 127 -8.97 14.90 9.27
CA ALA A 127 -10.37 15.11 9.69
C ALA A 127 -11.14 16.03 8.73
N ALA A 128 -10.46 17.03 8.15
CA ALA A 128 -11.06 17.90 7.14
C ALA A 128 -11.27 17.17 5.80
N LEU A 129 -10.31 16.33 5.39
CA LEU A 129 -10.41 15.50 4.19
C LEU A 129 -11.56 14.48 4.32
N ASP A 130 -11.64 13.81 5.47
CA ASP A 130 -12.68 12.83 5.80
C ASP A 130 -14.08 13.46 5.72
N ASN A 131 -14.29 14.59 6.40
CA ASN A 131 -15.56 15.33 6.31
C ASN A 131 -15.91 15.76 4.88
N ARG A 132 -14.92 16.20 4.09
CA ARG A 132 -15.15 16.58 2.69
C ARG A 132 -15.53 15.37 1.82
N LEU A 133 -14.92 14.21 2.07
CA LEU A 133 -15.29 12.97 1.39
C LEU A 133 -16.69 12.53 1.76
N ASP A 134 -17.09 12.66 3.03
CA ASP A 134 -18.46 12.38 3.49
C ASP A 134 -19.50 13.31 2.86
N VAL A 135 -19.22 14.60 2.82
CA VAL A 135 -20.08 15.59 2.16
C VAL A 135 -20.20 15.27 0.67
N LEU A 136 -19.09 14.98 0.00
CA LEU A 136 -19.08 14.62 -1.42
C LEU A 136 -19.88 13.34 -1.67
N ALA A 137 -19.69 12.31 -0.84
CA ALA A 137 -20.48 11.08 -0.89
C ALA A 137 -21.98 11.35 -0.64
N GLY A 138 -22.32 12.37 0.15
CA GLY A 138 -23.70 12.83 0.37
C GLY A 138 -24.36 13.52 -0.84
N THR A 139 -23.60 13.89 -1.87
CA THR A 139 -24.14 14.54 -3.09
C THR A 139 -24.64 13.55 -4.15
N VAL A 140 -24.47 12.25 -3.92
CA VAL A 140 -24.98 11.22 -4.83
C VAL A 140 -26.51 11.19 -4.85
N CYS A 141 -27.08 10.57 -5.87
CA CYS A 141 -28.53 10.42 -6.01
C CYS A 141 -29.14 9.75 -4.76
N ALA A 142 -30.36 10.17 -4.38
CA ALA A 142 -31.11 9.57 -3.27
C ALA A 142 -31.36 8.05 -3.43
N HIS A 143 -31.20 7.51 -4.64
CA HIS A 143 -31.34 6.09 -4.95
C HIS A 143 -29.99 5.37 -5.16
N ASP A 144 -28.87 5.94 -4.72
CA ASP A 144 -27.58 5.25 -4.80
C ASP A 144 -27.61 3.99 -3.91
N PRO A 145 -27.42 2.78 -4.49
CA PRO A 145 -27.52 1.53 -3.74
C PRO A 145 -26.30 1.27 -2.84
N ARG A 146 -25.24 2.10 -2.92
CA ARG A 146 -24.02 1.92 -2.13
C ARG A 146 -24.22 2.43 -0.70
N SER A 147 -23.93 1.58 0.28
CA SER A 147 -24.03 1.90 1.71
C SER A 147 -22.92 2.85 2.16
N ARG A 148 -23.22 3.74 3.11
CA ARG A 148 -22.20 4.54 3.82
C ARG A 148 -21.29 3.59 4.61
N VAL A 149 -19.97 3.78 4.51
CA VAL A 149 -18.93 2.99 5.18
C VAL A 149 -18.51 3.69 6.47
#